data_AF-A0A2T2W6L6-F1
#
_entry.id   AF-A0A2T2W6L6-F1
#
_cell.length_a   1.000
_cell.length_b   1.000
_cell.length_c   1.000
_cell.angle_alpha   90.00
_cell.angle_beta   90.00
_cell.angle_gamma   90.00
#
_symmetry.space_group_name_H-M   'P 1'
#
loop_
_entity.id
_entity.type
_entity.pdbx_description
1 polymer ?
#
loop_
_entity_poly.entity_id
_entity_poly.type
_entity_poly.pdbx_seq_one_letter_code
_entity_poly.pdbx_strand_id
1 'polypeptide(L)' 'MTAYRNPAPTVDIIIELLHHPHRPIVLIERHHEPLGWALPGGFVDYGESVETAARR' A
#
# COMPACT_ATOMS: atom_id res chain seq x y z
N MET A 1 29.64 0.68 15.50
CA MET A 1 28.73 1.28 14.50
C MET A 1 27.40 1.53 15.18
N THR A 2 26.91 2.76 15.18
CA THR A 2 25.58 3.10 15.68
C THR A 2 24.53 2.51 14.73
N ALA A 3 23.64 1.65 15.24
CA ALA A 3 22.54 1.10 14.47
C ALA A 3 21.40 2.13 14.43
N TYR A 4 21.07 2.61 13.23
CA TYR A 4 19.91 3.48 13.03
C TYR A 4 18.63 2.64 13.03
N ARG A 5 17.62 3.04 13.82
CA ARG A 5 16.28 2.46 13.78
C ARG A 5 15.44 3.18 12.73
N ASN A 6 15.63 2.79 11.48
CA ASN A 6 14.82 3.33 10.39
C ASN A 6 13.51 2.53 10.27
N PRO A 7 12.36 3.20 10.14
CA PRO A 7 11.11 2.51 9.85
C PRO A 7 11.16 1.90 8.44
N ALA A 8 10.41 0.83 8.22
CA ALA A 8 10.18 0.30 6.89
C ALA A 8 9.16 1.20 6.15
N PRO A 9 9.53 1.85 5.03
CA PRO A 9 8.60 2.65 4.25
C PRO A 9 7.54 1.78 3.58
N THR A 10 6.30 2.28 3.56
CA THR A 10 5.16 1.63 2.92
C THR A 10 4.42 2.62 2.02
N VAL A 11 3.62 2.09 1.10
CA VAL A 11 2.73 2.87 0.24
C VAL A 11 1.37 2.15 0.15
N ASP A 12 0.29 2.93 0.26
CA ASP A 12 -1.09 2.48 0.09
C ASP A 12 -1.76 3.33 -1.00
N ILE A 13 -2.71 2.74 -1.72
CA ILE A 13 -3.30 3.30 -2.92
C ILE A 13 -4.81 3.34 -2.79
N ILE A 14 -5.40 4.49 -3.09
CA ILE A 14 -6.85 4.61 -3.27
C ILE A 14 -7.15 4.46 -4.76
N ILE A 15 -7.84 3.38 -5.13
CA ILE A 15 -8.25 3.11 -6.50
C ILE A 15 -9.76 3.39 -6.60
N GLU A 16 -10.12 4.52 -7.21
CA GLU A 16 -11.52 4.90 -7.45
C GLU A 16 -12.06 4.31 -8.76
N LEU A 17 -13.23 3.68 -8.70
CA LEU A 17 -13.92 3.16 -9.88
C LEU A 17 -14.83 4.25 -10.47
N LEU A 18 -14.24 5.17 -11.24
CA LEU A 18 -14.92 6.38 -11.75
C LEU A 18 -16.17 6.10 -12.59
N HIS A 19 -16.25 4.93 -13.22
CA HIS A 19 -17.38 4.53 -14.07
C HIS A 19 -18.50 3.80 -13.31
N HIS A 20 -18.37 3.60 -12.00
CA HIS A 20 -19.40 2.98 -11.17
C HIS A 20 -20.24 4.03 -10.44
N PRO A 21 -21.56 3.80 -10.25
CA PRO A 21 -22.38 4.62 -9.39
C PRO A 21 -21.74 4.75 -8.00
N HIS A 22 -21.80 5.96 -7.43
CA HIS A 22 -21.21 6.28 -6.12
C HIS A 22 -19.68 6.24 -6.01
N ARG A 23 -18.94 6.04 -7.13
CA ARG A 23 -17.47 6.04 -7.17
C ARG A 23 -16.84 5.21 -6.03
N PRO A 24 -17.15 3.91 -5.93
CA PRO A 24 -16.58 3.06 -4.91
C PRO A 24 -15.06 2.95 -5.06
N ILE A 25 -14.40 2.57 -3.96
CA ILE A 25 -12.96 2.30 -3.92
C ILE A 25 -12.69 0.80 -3.79
N VAL A 26 -11.53 0.36 -4.27
CA VAL A 26 -11.06 -1.03 -4.09
C VAL A 26 -10.51 -1.21 -2.68
N LEU A 27 -10.92 -2.30 -2.03
CA LEU A 27 -10.33 -2.81 -0.79
C LEU A 27 -9.86 -4.24 -1.02
N ILE A 28 -8.85 -4.67 -0.26
CA ILE A 28 -8.35 -6.04 -0.23
C ILE A 28 -8.57 -6.65 1.15
N GLU A 29 -8.75 -7.96 1.21
CA GLU A 29 -8.70 -8.70 2.46
C GLU A 29 -7.24 -9.06 2.77
N ARG A 30 -6.77 -8.67 3.95
CA ARG A 30 -5.39 -8.93 4.37
C ARG A 30 -5.17 -10.42 4.58
N HIS A 31 -4.14 -10.96 3.93
CA HIS A 31 -3.71 -12.35 4.14
C HIS A 31 -2.92 -12.55 5.45
N HIS A 32 -2.23 -11.50 5.94
CA HIS A 32 -1.40 -11.56 7.15
C HIS A 32 -2.00 -10.72 8.28
N GLU A 33 -1.86 -11.19 9.51
CA GLU A 33 -2.37 -10.50 10.70
C GLU A 33 -1.84 -9.06 10.85
N PRO A 34 -2.62 -8.15 11.44
CA PRO A 34 -4.03 -8.31 11.80
C PRO A 34 -4.92 -8.45 10.55
N LEU A 35 -5.90 -9.35 10.58
CA LEU A 35 -6.81 -9.58 9.45
C LEU A 35 -7.85 -8.47 9.31
N GLY A 36 -8.41 -8.31 8.12
CA GLY A 36 -9.48 -7.36 7.83
C GLY A 36 -9.34 -6.70 6.46
N TRP A 37 -10.26 -5.79 6.18
CA TRP A 37 -10.24 -4.96 4.97
C TRP A 37 -9.17 -3.87 5.07
N ALA A 38 -8.43 -3.68 3.98
CA ALA A 38 -7.41 -2.65 3.88
C ALA A 38 -7.37 -2.03 2.48
N LEU A 39 -6.68 -0.90 2.37
CA LEU A 39 -6.28 -0.38 1.07
C LEU A 39 -5.24 -1.33 0.44
N PRO A 40 -5.21 -1.45 -0.89
CA PRO A 40 -4.09 -2.06 -1.59
C PRO A 40 -2.81 -1.29 -1.28
N GLY A 41 -1.75 -2.01 -0.92
CA GLY A 41 -0.49 -1.39 -0.54
C GLY A 41 0.62 -2.41 -0.29
N GLY A 42 1.82 -1.90 0.00
CA GLY A 42 3.01 -2.71 0.18
C GLY A 42 4.19 -1.94 0.74
N PHE A 43 5.32 -2.62 0.88
CA PHE A 43 6.58 -2.04 1.29
C PHE A 43 7.32 -1.43 0.09
N VAL A 44 8.08 -0.37 0.35
CA VAL A 44 8.99 0.22 -0.64
C VAL A 44 10.35 -0.46 -0.52
N ASP A 45 10.79 -1.08 -1.61
CA ASP A 45 12.07 -1.77 -1.72
C ASP A 45 13.25 -0.81 -1.83
N TYR A 46 14.45 -1.29 -1.49
CA TYR A 46 15.62 -0.43 -1.53
C TYR A 46 15.97 -0.03 -2.97
N GLY A 47 16.12 1.28 -3.21
CA GLY A 47 16.47 1.83 -4.51
C GLY A 47 15.29 2.05 -5.46
N GLU A 48 14.04 1.77 -5.05
CA GLU A 48 12.85 2.13 -5.82
C GLU A 48 12.22 3.45 -5.35
N SER A 49 11.48 4.11 -6.25
CA SER A 49 10.67 5.27 -5.89
C SER A 49 9.32 4.83 -5.32
N VAL A 50 8.69 5.67 -4.50
CA VAL A 50 7.36 5.38 -3.93
C VAL A 50 6.31 5.18 -5.03
N GLU A 51 6.40 5.91 -6.13
CA GLU A 51 5.52 5.78 -7.29
C GLU A 51 5.71 4.45 -8.02
N THR A 52 6.93 3.92 -8.02
CA THR A 52 7.21 2.60 -8.60
C THR A 52 6.66 1.49 -7.70
N ALA A 53 6.87 1.61 -6.39
CA ALA A 53 6.30 0.70 -5.38
C ALA A 53 4.76 0.67 -5.42
N ALA A 54 4.12 1.81 -5.70
CA ALA A 54 2.67 1.89 -5.85
C ALA A 54 2.13 1.20 -7.13
N ARG A 55 2.96 0.96 -8.15
CA ARG A 55 2.47 0.43 -9.44
C ARG A 55 2.62 -1.09 -9.57
N ARG A 56 3.57 -1.70 -8.88
CA ARG A 56 3.96 -3.12 -9.03
C ARG A 56 2.92 -4.08 -8.46
#